data_AF-A0A6C0LQG5-F1
#
_entry.id   AF-A0A6C0LQG5-F1
#
_cell.length_a   1.000
_cell.length_b   1.000
_cell.length_c   1.000
_cell.angle_alpha   90.00
_cell.angle_beta   90.00
_cell.angle_gamma   90.00
#
_symmetry.space_group_name_H-M   'P 1'
#
loop_
_entity.id
_entity.type
_entity.pdbx_description
1 polymer ?
#
loop_
_entity_poly.entity_id
_entity_poly.type
_entity_poly.pdbx_seq_one_letter_code
_entity_poly.pdbx_strand_id
1 'polypeptide(L)'
;MNKFNIVELIENNPLTKLSNIYQSKILTKIKNIFDNEEQQMFVASFYCYLNYNNTDFIVDFDNVWKWLGFNKKDKAKKLLELYFKPDIEYKVLLLHKGEQKGRGGHNKETILLTIKTFKSLCLKACTKKADQIHEYYLKLENILQEVLNEETNELRIQLQEKDKQIQNVETDKRIIKENTILEHFPNNVQCIYYGIIDNTNSENETLIKFGCSNFLSNRIERHKKTYSNFYLLNAFRVDNKVLVENSMKHHSLLSKLRRTIRINNISHNELLAINNLSFEKLDIIIKDIITNMEYNPENYKKLLTEYEALSKTNTNLLNEIANMKNHIQPNETEIKQLNIQLLLLSEENQKLKNENIKLLKQCKNIQGTNIDDNNVLNSLKRITKSSDGLYHIGQSTYIHCYGSREQVWNDIAYKTAGGLTKMDLIVNKSGKIVSKKKFISEKTNNHLNKFNQSRK
;
A
#
# COMPACT_ATOMS: atom_id res chain seq x y z
N MET A 1 -39.41 -60.46 -5.33
CA MET A 1 -38.38 -60.05 -4.36
C MET A 1 -37.72 -61.31 -3.85
N ASN A 2 -36.43 -61.52 -4.15
CA ASN A 2 -35.69 -62.67 -3.64
C ASN A 2 -35.59 -62.52 -2.12
N LYS A 3 -36.08 -63.53 -1.39
CA LYS A 3 -35.98 -63.58 0.07
C LYS A 3 -34.51 -63.79 0.44
N PHE A 4 -33.95 -62.88 1.22
CA PHE A 4 -32.56 -62.97 1.67
C PHE A 4 -32.54 -63.57 3.09
N ASN A 5 -31.94 -64.74 3.24
CA ASN A 5 -31.85 -65.43 4.51
C ASN A 5 -30.50 -65.15 5.18
N ILE A 6 -30.45 -64.09 5.99
CA ILE A 6 -29.22 -63.71 6.69
C ILE A 6 -28.70 -64.81 7.63
N VAL A 7 -29.60 -65.58 8.24
CA VAL A 7 -29.25 -66.68 9.16
C VAL A 7 -28.56 -67.82 8.40
N GLU A 8 -29.10 -68.19 7.24
CA GLU A 8 -28.48 -69.21 6.38
C GLU A 8 -27.13 -68.75 5.82
N LEU A 9 -26.98 -67.46 5.50
CA LEU A 9 -25.71 -66.90 5.07
C LEU A 9 -24.65 -66.96 6.18
N ILE A 10 -25.06 -66.77 7.43
CA ILE A 10 -24.20 -66.92 8.61
C ILE A 10 -23.84 -68.40 8.77
N GLU A 11 -24.82 -69.31 8.83
CA GLU A 11 -24.57 -70.71 9.16
C GLU A 11 -23.79 -71.49 8.08
N ASN A 12 -23.93 -71.14 6.79
CA ASN A 12 -23.46 -71.99 5.68
C ASN A 12 -22.30 -71.44 4.83
N ASN A 13 -21.72 -70.26 5.12
CA ASN A 13 -20.60 -69.75 4.31
C ASN A 13 -19.22 -70.15 4.87
N PRO A 14 -18.39 -70.90 4.11
CA PRO A 14 -17.01 -71.15 4.48
C PRO A 14 -16.12 -69.93 4.16
N LEU A 15 -15.23 -69.61 5.09
CA LEU A 15 -14.29 -68.47 5.09
C LEU A 15 -13.16 -68.56 4.05
N THR A 16 -13.15 -69.61 3.24
CA THR A 16 -12.05 -69.96 2.33
C THR A 16 -11.92 -69.04 1.11
N LYS A 17 -12.76 -68.00 0.97
CA LYS A 17 -12.78 -67.11 -0.21
C LYS A 17 -12.37 -65.65 0.04
N LEU A 18 -11.85 -65.29 1.21
CA LEU A 18 -11.20 -63.98 1.39
C LEU A 18 -9.79 -64.04 0.78
N SER A 19 -9.68 -63.56 -0.47
CA SER A 19 -8.48 -63.68 -1.31
C SER A 19 -7.20 -63.22 -0.62
N ASN A 20 -6.08 -63.90 -0.90
CA ASN A 20 -4.75 -63.56 -0.38
C ASN A 20 -4.18 -62.21 -0.91
N ILE A 21 -4.89 -61.52 -1.80
CA ILE A 21 -4.37 -60.37 -2.56
C ILE A 21 -4.57 -59.05 -1.79
N TYR A 22 -5.56 -58.98 -0.90
CA TYR A 22 -5.81 -57.81 -0.05
C TYR A 22 -5.95 -58.24 1.40
N GLN A 23 -4.82 -58.43 2.07
CA GLN A 23 -4.80 -58.76 3.48
C GLN A 23 -4.80 -57.47 4.32
N SER A 24 -5.94 -56.77 4.35
CA SER A 24 -6.12 -55.63 5.26
C SER A 24 -5.91 -56.08 6.72
N LYS A 25 -5.31 -55.25 7.56
CA LYS A 25 -5.02 -55.56 8.98
C LYS A 25 -6.24 -56.08 9.74
N ILE A 26 -7.42 -55.52 9.45
CA ILE A 26 -8.70 -55.97 9.99
C ILE A 26 -9.01 -57.45 9.68
N LEU A 27 -8.75 -57.92 8.45
CA LEU A 27 -8.99 -59.32 8.07
C LEU A 27 -8.03 -60.26 8.79
N THR A 28 -6.77 -59.86 8.99
CA THR A 28 -5.80 -60.66 9.75
C THR A 28 -6.22 -60.77 11.22
N LYS A 29 -6.62 -59.66 11.85
CA LYS A 29 -7.10 -59.66 13.24
C LYS A 29 -8.40 -60.46 13.39
N ILE A 30 -9.36 -60.33 12.46
CA ILE A 30 -10.59 -61.13 12.46
C ILE A 30 -10.27 -62.62 12.35
N LYS A 31 -9.41 -63.04 11.41
CA LYS A 31 -9.03 -64.46 11.24
C LYS A 31 -8.38 -65.06 12.50
N ASN A 32 -7.65 -64.25 13.27
CA ASN A 32 -6.92 -64.71 14.45
C ASN A 32 -7.73 -64.65 15.75
N ILE A 33 -8.65 -63.68 15.89
CA ILE A 33 -9.37 -63.41 17.15
C ILE A 33 -10.75 -64.05 17.16
N PHE A 34 -11.46 -64.05 16.02
CA PHE A 34 -12.82 -64.55 15.95
C PHE A 34 -12.85 -66.07 15.76
N ASP A 35 -13.81 -66.74 16.39
CA ASP A 35 -14.13 -68.12 16.07
C ASP A 35 -14.87 -68.25 14.73
N ASN A 36 -15.15 -69.49 14.30
CA ASN A 36 -15.80 -69.73 13.00
C ASN A 36 -17.19 -69.08 12.89
N GLU A 37 -17.99 -69.10 13.95
CA GLU A 37 -19.34 -68.48 13.94
C GLU A 37 -19.24 -66.95 13.89
N GLU A 38 -18.34 -66.37 14.66
CA GLU A 38 -18.07 -64.94 14.69
C GLU A 38 -17.55 -64.43 13.34
N GLN A 39 -16.63 -65.18 12.71
CA GLN A 39 -16.12 -64.88 11.38
C GLN A 39 -17.23 -64.96 10.31
N GLN A 40 -18.10 -65.96 10.39
CA GLN A 40 -19.29 -66.08 9.54
C GLN A 40 -20.24 -64.89 9.73
N MET A 41 -20.48 -64.48 10.97
CA MET A 41 -21.32 -63.34 11.31
C MET A 41 -20.76 -62.03 10.76
N PHE A 42 -19.42 -61.87 10.77
CA PHE A 42 -18.75 -60.75 10.10
C PHE A 42 -18.95 -60.77 8.58
N VAL A 43 -18.71 -61.90 7.92
CA VAL A 43 -18.88 -62.01 6.46
C VAL A 43 -20.32 -61.72 6.04
N ALA A 44 -21.31 -62.26 6.76
CA ALA A 44 -22.70 -62.01 6.47
C ALA A 44 -23.08 -60.54 6.68
N SER A 45 -22.62 -59.92 7.78
CA SER A 45 -22.84 -58.49 8.04
C SER A 45 -22.18 -57.60 6.97
N PHE A 46 -20.96 -57.94 6.54
CA PHE A 46 -20.23 -57.22 5.49
C PHE A 46 -20.88 -57.38 4.12
N TYR A 47 -21.32 -58.59 3.78
CA TYR A 47 -22.10 -58.85 2.57
C TYR A 47 -23.40 -58.03 2.56
N CYS A 48 -24.08 -57.95 3.71
CA CYS A 48 -25.29 -57.13 3.84
C CYS A 48 -24.99 -55.65 3.59
N TYR A 49 -23.88 -55.15 4.14
CA TYR A 49 -23.43 -53.77 3.96
C TYR A 49 -23.11 -53.44 2.49
N LEU A 50 -22.49 -54.36 1.74
CA LEU A 50 -22.12 -54.13 0.34
C LEU A 50 -23.30 -54.18 -0.62
N ASN A 51 -24.30 -55.02 -0.37
CA ASN A 51 -25.32 -55.37 -1.36
C ASN A 51 -26.71 -54.77 -1.08
N TYR A 52 -26.93 -54.20 0.11
CA TYR A 52 -28.24 -53.70 0.51
C TYR A 52 -28.14 -52.39 1.29
N ASN A 53 -29.20 -51.58 1.21
CA ASN A 53 -29.31 -50.35 1.99
C ASN A 53 -29.88 -50.63 3.39
N ASN A 54 -29.57 -49.75 4.35
CA ASN A 54 -30.05 -49.89 5.73
C ASN A 54 -31.58 -49.83 5.88
N THR A 55 -32.29 -49.32 4.87
CA THR A 55 -33.75 -49.20 4.83
C THR A 55 -34.45 -50.40 4.19
N ASP A 56 -33.71 -51.35 3.62
CA ASP A 56 -34.29 -52.45 2.87
C ASP A 56 -34.85 -53.53 3.82
N PHE A 57 -36.12 -53.89 3.64
CA PHE A 57 -36.79 -54.95 4.41
C PHE A 57 -36.45 -56.34 3.85
N ILE A 58 -35.22 -56.80 4.08
CA ILE A 58 -34.67 -58.03 3.48
C ILE A 58 -34.60 -59.22 4.45
N VAL A 59 -34.64 -58.99 5.76
CA VAL A 59 -34.40 -60.03 6.77
C VAL A 59 -35.73 -60.67 7.18
N ASP A 60 -35.91 -61.97 6.93
CA ASP A 60 -37.11 -62.70 7.34
C ASP A 60 -37.08 -63.03 8.84
N PHE A 61 -38.06 -62.47 9.57
CA PHE A 61 -38.19 -62.66 11.01
C PHE A 61 -38.37 -64.13 11.41
N ASP A 62 -38.97 -64.97 10.54
CA ASP A 62 -39.20 -66.40 10.83
C ASP A 62 -37.90 -67.19 11.01
N ASN A 63 -36.82 -66.74 10.39
CA ASN A 63 -35.49 -67.32 10.56
C ASN A 63 -34.79 -66.73 11.79
N VAL A 64 -35.03 -65.44 12.07
CA VAL A 64 -34.37 -64.70 13.16
C VAL A 64 -34.82 -65.15 14.54
N TRP A 65 -36.13 -65.28 14.81
CA TRP A 65 -36.60 -65.56 16.19
C TRP A 65 -36.14 -66.93 16.71
N LYS A 66 -36.06 -67.92 15.82
CA LYS A 66 -35.55 -69.26 16.14
C LYS A 66 -34.06 -69.23 16.42
N TRP A 67 -33.31 -68.56 15.53
CA TRP A 67 -31.86 -68.42 15.66
C TRP A 67 -31.48 -67.67 16.95
N LEU A 68 -32.21 -66.61 17.30
CA LEU A 68 -32.05 -65.90 18.58
C LEU A 68 -32.42 -66.75 19.81
N GLY A 69 -32.97 -67.95 19.66
CA GLY A 69 -33.23 -68.85 20.77
C GLY A 69 -34.50 -68.55 21.57
N PHE A 70 -35.50 -67.90 20.96
CA PHE A 70 -36.81 -67.74 21.59
C PHE A 70 -37.60 -69.06 21.57
N ASN A 71 -38.23 -69.43 22.69
CA ASN A 71 -39.05 -70.64 22.77
C ASN A 71 -40.33 -70.60 21.93
N LYS A 72 -40.87 -69.40 21.66
CA LYS A 72 -42.12 -69.18 20.90
C LYS A 72 -42.01 -67.90 20.07
N LYS A 73 -42.47 -67.95 18.81
CA LYS A 73 -42.53 -66.79 17.90
C LYS A 73 -43.24 -65.58 18.53
N ASP A 74 -44.34 -65.81 19.25
CA ASP A 74 -45.12 -64.74 19.89
C ASP A 74 -44.32 -63.93 20.90
N LYS A 75 -43.36 -64.54 21.61
CA LYS A 75 -42.51 -63.81 22.57
C LYS A 75 -41.57 -62.85 21.85
N ALA A 76 -40.96 -63.31 20.76
CA ALA A 76 -40.10 -62.47 19.93
C ALA A 76 -40.92 -61.37 19.23
N LYS A 77 -42.13 -61.70 18.76
CA LYS A 77 -43.03 -60.74 18.10
C LYS A 77 -43.46 -59.63 19.06
N LYS A 78 -43.83 -59.97 20.30
CA LYS A 78 -44.13 -58.98 21.34
C LYS A 78 -42.95 -58.04 21.60
N LEU A 79 -41.73 -58.57 21.62
CA LEU A 79 -40.52 -57.75 21.77
C LEU A 79 -40.34 -56.80 20.58
N LEU A 80 -40.58 -57.31 19.36
CA LEU A 80 -40.52 -56.52 18.13
C LEU A 80 -41.55 -55.38 18.14
N GLU A 81 -42.81 -55.67 18.48
CA GLU A 81 -43.89 -54.68 18.56
C GLU A 81 -43.70 -53.67 19.69
N LEU A 82 -43.03 -54.06 20.79
CA LEU A 82 -42.78 -53.20 21.92
C LEU A 82 -41.72 -52.12 21.63
N TYR A 83 -40.65 -52.48 20.89
CA TYR A 83 -39.48 -51.63 20.73
C TYR A 83 -39.31 -51.02 19.33
N PHE A 84 -40.05 -51.50 18.32
CA PHE A 84 -39.87 -51.08 16.93
C PHE A 84 -41.18 -50.64 16.28
N LYS A 85 -41.07 -49.76 15.27
CA LYS A 85 -42.21 -49.17 14.55
C LYS A 85 -42.55 -49.93 13.26
N PRO A 86 -43.82 -50.28 13.04
CA PRO A 86 -44.26 -50.89 11.79
C PRO A 86 -44.08 -49.92 10.61
N ASP A 87 -43.85 -50.48 9.42
CA ASP A 87 -43.62 -49.82 8.13
C ASP A 87 -42.41 -48.86 8.06
N ILE A 88 -41.61 -48.80 9.13
CA ILE A 88 -40.34 -48.06 9.19
C ILE A 88 -39.20 -49.03 9.51
N GLU A 89 -39.36 -49.85 10.55
CA GLU A 89 -38.30 -50.73 11.07
C GLU A 89 -38.58 -52.20 10.74
N TYR A 90 -39.85 -52.58 10.67
CA TYR A 90 -40.28 -53.85 10.12
C TYR A 90 -41.57 -53.71 9.32
N LYS A 91 -41.80 -54.63 8.37
CA LYS A 91 -42.98 -54.67 7.53
C LYS A 91 -43.71 -56.00 7.66
N VAL A 92 -45.02 -55.95 7.88
CA VAL A 92 -45.88 -57.14 7.94
C VAL A 92 -46.55 -57.35 6.59
N LEU A 93 -46.31 -58.50 5.97
CA LEU A 93 -46.91 -58.92 4.71
C LEU A 93 -47.94 -60.01 5.01
N LEU A 94 -49.22 -59.70 4.75
CA LEU A 94 -50.31 -60.66 4.83
C LEU A 94 -50.36 -61.48 3.53
N LEU A 95 -50.09 -62.78 3.60
CA LEU A 95 -50.30 -63.68 2.46
C LEU A 95 -51.77 -64.08 2.39
N HIS A 96 -52.38 -63.95 1.21
CA HIS A 96 -53.75 -64.42 0.96
C HIS A 96 -53.82 -65.96 1.08
N LYS A 97 -54.99 -66.45 1.52
CA LYS A 97 -55.29 -67.86 1.82
C LYS A 97 -54.74 -68.82 0.76
N GLY A 98 -53.90 -69.77 1.17
CA GLY A 98 -53.74 -71.03 0.43
C GLY A 98 -54.98 -71.91 0.63
N GLU A 99 -55.30 -72.77 -0.34
CA GLU A 99 -56.45 -73.68 -0.31
C GLU A 99 -56.51 -74.49 1.00
N GLN A 100 -57.67 -74.46 1.67
CA GLN A 100 -57.87 -75.02 3.00
C GLN A 100 -58.32 -76.48 2.93
N LYS A 101 -57.59 -77.39 3.60
CA LYS A 101 -58.10 -78.70 4.04
C LYS A 101 -58.32 -78.69 5.56
N GLY A 102 -59.44 -78.10 6.03
CA GLY A 102 -59.87 -78.21 7.43
C GLY A 102 -60.28 -76.88 8.12
N ARG A 103 -61.05 -76.99 9.21
CA ARG A 103 -61.58 -75.88 10.02
C ARG A 103 -60.59 -75.47 11.10
N GLY A 104 -59.82 -74.40 10.86
CA GLY A 104 -59.01 -73.74 11.88
C GLY A 104 -57.64 -73.26 11.40
N GLY A 105 -57.59 -72.29 10.48
CA GLY A 105 -56.32 -71.70 10.00
C GLY A 105 -56.28 -70.19 10.19
N HIS A 106 -55.34 -69.69 10.99
CA HIS A 106 -55.00 -68.27 11.04
C HIS A 106 -54.24 -67.87 9.77
N ASN A 107 -54.42 -66.62 9.32
CA ASN A 107 -53.68 -66.10 8.16
C ASN A 107 -52.17 -66.13 8.43
N LYS A 108 -51.39 -66.64 7.48
CA LYS A 108 -49.92 -66.68 7.60
C LYS A 108 -49.37 -65.28 7.33
N GLU A 109 -48.84 -64.66 8.38
CA GLU A 109 -48.11 -63.39 8.29
C GLU A 109 -46.61 -63.63 8.06
N THR A 110 -46.00 -62.86 7.16
CA THR A 110 -44.55 -62.78 6.99
C THR A 110 -44.08 -61.42 7.48
N ILE A 111 -43.09 -61.40 8.37
CA ILE A 111 -42.55 -60.16 8.93
C ILE A 111 -41.13 -59.99 8.39
N LEU A 112 -40.87 -58.89 7.71
CA LEU A 112 -39.54 -58.55 7.19
C LEU A 112 -38.95 -57.40 8.01
N LEU A 113 -37.71 -57.54 8.44
CA LEU A 113 -36.96 -56.54 9.18
C LEU A 113 -35.97 -55.83 8.26
N THR A 114 -35.66 -54.57 8.58
CA THR A 114 -34.45 -53.94 8.05
C THR A 114 -33.19 -54.52 8.69
N ILE A 115 -32.02 -54.35 8.06
CA ILE A 115 -30.74 -54.77 8.64
C ILE A 115 -30.51 -54.09 10.00
N LYS A 116 -30.81 -52.80 10.10
CA LYS A 116 -30.68 -52.04 11.34
C LYS A 116 -31.56 -52.65 12.44
N THR A 117 -32.83 -52.92 12.11
CA THR A 117 -33.79 -53.50 13.06
C THR A 117 -33.41 -54.91 13.49
N PHE A 118 -32.88 -55.74 12.59
CA PHE A 118 -32.33 -57.04 12.95
C PHE A 118 -31.20 -56.90 13.99
N LYS A 119 -30.22 -56.03 13.74
CA LYS A 119 -29.11 -55.80 14.69
C LYS A 119 -29.62 -55.28 16.04
N SER A 120 -30.50 -54.29 16.03
CA SER A 120 -31.11 -53.75 17.25
C SER A 120 -31.97 -54.77 18.00
N LEU A 121 -32.64 -55.67 17.30
CA LEU A 121 -33.40 -56.76 17.91
C LEU A 121 -32.47 -57.75 18.61
N CYS A 122 -31.33 -58.09 18.00
CA CYS A 122 -30.31 -58.91 18.65
C CYS A 122 -29.83 -58.25 19.95
N LEU A 123 -29.61 -56.93 19.95
CA LEU A 123 -29.18 -56.16 21.13
C LEU A 123 -30.23 -56.04 22.24
N LYS A 124 -31.52 -56.18 21.89
CA LYS A 124 -32.65 -56.09 22.82
C LYS A 124 -33.14 -57.45 23.31
N ALA A 125 -32.74 -58.53 22.65
CA ALA A 125 -33.14 -59.88 23.00
C ALA A 125 -32.39 -60.34 24.26
N CYS A 126 -33.12 -60.79 25.29
CA CYS A 126 -32.52 -61.33 26.51
C CYS A 126 -32.42 -62.87 26.40
N THR A 127 -31.57 -63.34 25.49
CA THR A 127 -31.40 -64.77 25.19
C THR A 127 -29.92 -65.13 25.23
N LYS A 128 -29.58 -66.41 25.45
CA LYS A 128 -28.18 -66.85 25.45
C LYS A 128 -27.47 -66.55 24.12
N LYS A 129 -28.19 -66.65 22.98
CA LYS A 129 -27.62 -66.32 21.67
C LYS A 129 -27.37 -64.81 21.53
N ALA A 130 -28.27 -63.98 22.05
CA ALA A 130 -28.06 -62.54 22.09
C ALA A 130 -26.84 -62.15 22.92
N ASP A 131 -26.60 -62.80 24.06
CA ASP A 131 -25.38 -62.56 24.86
C ASP A 131 -24.11 -62.88 24.07
N GLN A 132 -24.10 -63.97 23.29
CA GLN A 132 -22.98 -64.29 22.37
C GLN A 132 -22.80 -63.23 21.28
N ILE A 133 -23.90 -62.71 20.73
CA ILE A 133 -23.87 -61.64 19.72
C ILE A 133 -23.35 -60.33 20.33
N HIS A 134 -23.65 -60.04 21.60
CA HIS A 134 -23.11 -58.87 22.29
C HIS A 134 -21.58 -58.95 22.41
N GLU A 135 -21.06 -60.10 22.87
CA GLU A 135 -19.61 -60.33 22.95
C GLU A 135 -18.93 -60.19 21.59
N TYR A 136 -19.54 -60.74 20.53
CA TYR A 136 -19.07 -60.56 19.16
C TYR A 136 -18.96 -59.07 18.78
N TYR A 137 -19.98 -58.26 19.08
CA TYR A 137 -19.94 -56.83 18.78
C TYR A 137 -18.88 -56.08 19.58
N LEU A 138 -18.66 -56.43 20.84
CA LEU A 138 -17.59 -55.85 21.66
C LEU A 138 -16.21 -56.20 21.11
N LYS A 139 -15.97 -57.46 20.72
CA LYS A 139 -14.72 -57.86 20.08
C LYS A 139 -14.52 -57.13 18.74
N LEU A 140 -15.58 -56.99 17.94
CA LEU A 140 -15.52 -56.27 16.67
C LEU A 140 -15.17 -54.80 16.86
N GLU A 141 -15.78 -54.12 17.82
CA GLU A 141 -15.49 -52.73 18.16
C GLU A 141 -14.02 -52.55 18.58
N ASN A 142 -13.51 -53.43 19.45
CA ASN A 142 -12.10 -53.40 19.86
C ASN A 142 -11.15 -53.57 18.67
N ILE A 143 -11.41 -54.54 17.79
CA ILE A 143 -10.60 -54.75 16.58
C ILE A 143 -10.65 -53.52 15.67
N LEU A 144 -11.83 -52.94 15.47
CA LEU A 144 -12.00 -51.74 14.65
C LEU A 144 -11.20 -50.58 15.23
N GLN A 145 -11.31 -50.32 16.54
CA GLN A 145 -10.58 -49.24 17.20
C GLN A 145 -9.06 -49.44 17.12
N GLU A 146 -8.59 -50.67 17.30
CA GLU A 146 -7.17 -51.01 17.19
C GLU A 146 -6.63 -50.79 15.77
N VAL A 147 -7.34 -51.31 14.76
CA VAL A 147 -6.96 -51.12 13.34
C VAL A 147 -6.97 -49.64 12.96
N LEU A 148 -8.00 -48.88 13.37
CA LEU A 148 -8.08 -47.45 13.11
C LEU A 148 -6.88 -46.71 13.72
N ASN A 149 -6.50 -47.04 14.96
CA ASN A 149 -5.34 -46.44 15.60
C ASN A 149 -4.03 -46.80 14.89
N GLU A 150 -3.85 -48.07 14.51
CA GLU A 150 -2.67 -48.54 13.77
C GLU A 150 -2.54 -47.85 12.41
N GLU A 151 -3.60 -47.84 11.60
CA GLU A 151 -3.61 -47.21 10.27
C GLU A 151 -3.41 -45.69 10.37
N THR A 152 -4.03 -45.03 11.36
CA THR A 152 -3.87 -43.59 11.58
C THR A 152 -2.42 -43.24 11.97
N ASN A 153 -1.80 -44.05 12.83
CA ASN A 153 -0.41 -43.83 13.24
C ASN A 153 0.57 -44.03 12.08
N GLU A 154 0.36 -45.07 11.27
CA GLU A 154 1.18 -45.29 10.07
C GLU A 154 1.03 -44.16 9.06
N LEU A 155 -0.20 -43.71 8.79
CA LEU A 155 -0.45 -42.56 7.91
C LEU A 155 0.23 -41.30 8.43
N ARG A 156 0.19 -41.06 9.75
CA ARG A 156 0.86 -39.92 10.38
C ARG A 156 2.38 -39.98 10.20
N ILE A 157 2.99 -41.14 10.36
CA ILE A 157 4.43 -41.34 10.15
C ILE A 157 4.78 -41.09 8.68
N GLN A 158 4.01 -41.66 7.74
CA GLN A 158 4.23 -41.46 6.31
C GLN A 158 4.12 -39.98 5.91
N LEU A 159 3.16 -39.23 6.46
CA LEU A 159 3.04 -37.79 6.22
C LEU A 159 4.26 -37.02 6.74
N GLN A 160 4.72 -37.32 7.95
CA GLN A 160 5.91 -36.66 8.52
C GLN A 160 7.18 -36.94 7.70
N GLU A 161 7.33 -38.15 7.17
CA GLU A 161 8.44 -38.48 6.28
C GLU A 161 8.36 -37.74 4.95
N LYS A 162 7.15 -37.63 4.37
CA LYS A 162 6.92 -36.87 3.15
C LYS A 162 7.20 -35.38 3.33
N ASP A 163 6.79 -34.78 4.45
CA ASP A 163 7.09 -33.38 4.76
C ASP A 163 8.61 -33.13 4.86
N LYS A 164 9.35 -34.02 5.54
CA LYS A 164 10.82 -33.96 5.59
C LYS A 164 11.46 -34.11 4.21
N GLN A 165 10.96 -35.04 3.39
CA GLN A 165 11.44 -35.20 2.01
C GLN A 165 11.22 -33.93 1.19
N ILE A 166 10.04 -33.31 1.27
CA ILE A 166 9.72 -32.06 0.57
C ILE A 166 10.65 -30.93 1.01
N GLN A 167 10.85 -30.75 2.32
CA GLN A 167 11.77 -29.74 2.86
C GLN A 167 13.19 -29.94 2.34
N ASN A 168 13.69 -31.18 2.33
CA ASN A 168 15.02 -31.49 1.80
C ASN A 168 15.13 -31.20 0.30
N VAL A 169 14.13 -31.57 -0.51
CA VAL A 169 14.11 -31.27 -1.95
C VAL A 169 14.10 -29.77 -2.20
N GLU A 170 13.35 -28.99 -1.42
CA GLU A 170 13.35 -27.53 -1.55
C GLU A 170 14.71 -26.91 -1.20
N THR A 171 15.38 -27.40 -0.14
CA THR A 171 16.71 -26.94 0.22
C THR A 171 17.74 -27.30 -0.86
N ASP A 172 17.68 -28.52 -1.39
CA ASP A 172 18.58 -28.98 -2.45
C ASP A 172 18.38 -28.16 -3.73
N LYS A 173 17.12 -27.87 -4.10
CA LYS A 173 16.79 -27.02 -5.25
C LYS A 173 17.36 -25.61 -5.08
N ARG A 174 17.33 -25.03 -3.87
CA ARG A 174 17.92 -23.72 -3.58
C ARG A 174 19.45 -23.76 -3.69
N ILE A 175 20.08 -24.80 -3.15
CA ILE A 175 21.55 -24.99 -3.20
C ILE A 175 22.01 -25.17 -4.65
N ILE A 176 21.33 -26.02 -5.43
CA ILE A 176 21.64 -26.23 -6.85
C ILE A 176 21.51 -24.92 -7.61
N LYS A 177 20.41 -24.18 -7.44
CA LYS A 177 20.21 -22.89 -8.10
C LYS A 177 21.32 -21.89 -7.76
N GLU A 178 21.68 -21.78 -6.49
CA GLU A 178 22.76 -20.90 -6.05
C GLU A 178 24.10 -21.30 -6.67
N ASN A 179 24.45 -22.59 -6.64
CA ASN A 179 25.69 -23.09 -7.24
C ASN A 179 25.73 -22.85 -8.75
N THR A 180 24.61 -23.09 -9.46
CA THR A 180 24.50 -22.78 -10.89
C THR A 180 24.73 -21.28 -11.14
N ILE A 181 24.16 -20.38 -10.33
CA ILE A 181 24.44 -18.94 -10.47
C ILE A 181 25.93 -18.69 -10.26
N LEU A 182 26.55 -19.20 -9.19
CA LEU A 182 27.97 -18.99 -8.91
C LEU A 182 28.89 -19.49 -10.05
N GLU A 183 28.56 -20.60 -10.69
CA GLU A 183 29.30 -21.12 -11.85
C GLU A 183 29.26 -20.17 -13.06
N HIS A 184 28.14 -19.48 -13.29
CA HIS A 184 28.01 -18.47 -14.35
C HIS A 184 28.74 -17.15 -14.03
N PHE A 185 29.17 -16.95 -12.78
CA PHE A 185 29.83 -15.72 -12.31
C PHE A 185 31.22 -16.03 -11.70
N PRO A 186 32.21 -16.42 -12.53
CA PRO A 186 33.57 -16.67 -12.07
C PRO A 186 34.25 -15.40 -11.53
N ASN A 187 35.42 -15.59 -10.92
CA ASN A 187 36.22 -14.49 -10.37
C ASN A 187 36.52 -13.41 -11.43
N ASN A 188 36.51 -12.15 -10.97
CA ASN A 188 36.73 -10.95 -11.79
C ASN A 188 35.59 -10.62 -12.77
N VAL A 189 34.39 -11.20 -12.60
CA VAL A 189 33.18 -10.78 -13.32
C VAL A 189 32.42 -9.74 -12.50
N GLN A 190 32.24 -8.56 -13.08
CA GLN A 190 31.40 -7.52 -12.50
C GLN A 190 29.92 -7.93 -12.55
N CYS A 191 29.29 -7.95 -11.38
CA CYS A 191 27.89 -8.32 -11.26
C CYS A 191 27.13 -7.49 -10.22
N ILE A 192 25.82 -7.38 -10.44
CA ILE A 192 24.83 -7.04 -9.42
C ILE A 192 24.14 -8.33 -8.99
N TYR A 193 23.96 -8.53 -7.70
CA TYR A 193 23.26 -9.68 -7.16
C TYR A 193 22.21 -9.25 -6.16
N TYR A 194 21.25 -10.13 -5.93
CA TYR A 194 20.36 -10.01 -4.80
C TYR A 194 19.99 -11.38 -4.23
N GLY A 195 19.75 -11.42 -2.92
CA GLY A 195 19.41 -12.64 -2.19
C GLY A 195 18.44 -12.36 -1.04
N ILE A 196 17.66 -13.36 -0.68
CA ILE A 196 16.70 -13.26 0.43
C ILE A 196 17.43 -13.50 1.77
N ILE A 197 16.92 -12.87 2.83
CA ILE A 197 17.38 -13.06 4.20
C ILE A 197 16.18 -13.27 5.12
N ASP A 198 16.38 -14.07 6.17
CA ASP A 198 15.34 -14.31 7.19
C ASP A 198 15.35 -13.24 8.30
N ASN A 199 16.34 -12.34 8.30
CA ASN A 199 16.31 -11.19 9.19
C ASN A 199 15.12 -10.30 8.85
N THR A 200 14.35 -9.93 9.86
CA THR A 200 13.20 -9.05 9.72
C THR A 200 13.46 -7.65 10.28
N ASN A 201 12.64 -6.70 9.85
CA ASN A 201 12.55 -5.38 10.48
C ASN A 201 11.45 -5.35 11.55
N SER A 202 11.19 -4.17 12.12
CA SER A 202 10.14 -3.93 13.11
C SER A 202 8.73 -4.36 12.66
N GLU A 203 8.50 -4.42 11.34
CA GLU A 203 7.20 -4.74 10.72
C GLU A 203 7.11 -6.19 10.24
N ASN A 204 8.13 -7.03 10.49
CA ASN A 204 8.23 -8.41 10.01
C ASN A 204 8.09 -8.55 8.47
N GLU A 205 8.58 -7.57 7.72
CA GLU A 205 8.62 -7.63 6.26
C GLU A 205 9.66 -8.65 5.77
N THR A 206 9.41 -9.25 4.60
CA THR A 206 10.39 -10.07 3.88
C THR A 206 11.41 -9.17 3.20
N LEU A 207 12.69 -9.41 3.48
CA LEU A 207 13.79 -8.56 3.04
C LEU A 207 14.67 -9.26 2.02
N ILE A 208 15.09 -8.50 1.01
CA ILE A 208 16.13 -8.88 0.07
C ILE A 208 17.35 -7.99 0.31
N LYS A 209 18.52 -8.62 0.33
CA LYS A 209 19.83 -7.95 0.25
C LYS A 209 20.29 -7.88 -1.20
N PHE A 210 20.54 -6.67 -1.70
CA PHE A 210 21.11 -6.44 -3.03
C PHE A 210 22.50 -5.81 -2.93
N GLY A 211 23.33 -5.92 -3.97
CA GLY A 211 24.61 -5.21 -4.03
C GLY A 211 25.46 -5.61 -5.24
N CYS A 212 26.69 -5.09 -5.31
CA CYS A 212 27.63 -5.40 -6.39
C CYS A 212 28.84 -6.23 -5.93
N SER A 213 29.47 -6.98 -6.84
CA SER A 213 30.73 -7.69 -6.58
C SER A 213 31.52 -7.98 -7.86
N ASN A 214 32.83 -8.22 -7.70
CA ASN A 214 33.70 -8.85 -8.72
C ASN A 214 34.05 -10.30 -8.36
N PHE A 215 33.77 -10.68 -7.12
CA PHE A 215 34.06 -11.99 -6.54
C PHE A 215 32.78 -12.43 -5.85
N LEU A 216 31.81 -12.93 -6.64
CA LEU A 216 30.48 -13.21 -6.14
C LEU A 216 30.52 -14.25 -5.02
N SER A 217 31.25 -15.36 -5.23
CA SER A 217 31.39 -16.46 -4.25
C SER A 217 31.85 -15.96 -2.87
N ASN A 218 32.95 -15.20 -2.81
CA ASN A 218 33.47 -14.65 -1.54
C ASN A 218 32.47 -13.69 -0.88
N ARG A 219 31.68 -12.95 -1.69
CA ARG A 219 30.65 -12.05 -1.17
C ARG A 219 29.49 -12.83 -0.57
N ILE A 220 29.06 -13.93 -1.20
CA ILE A 220 28.01 -14.80 -0.68
C ILE A 220 28.45 -15.48 0.62
N GLU A 221 29.67 -16.00 0.69
CA GLU A 221 30.20 -16.61 1.93
C GLU A 221 30.18 -15.63 3.10
N ARG A 222 30.53 -14.36 2.86
CA ARG A 222 30.45 -13.33 3.90
C ARG A 222 29.01 -13.02 4.28
N HIS A 223 28.08 -13.00 3.32
CA HIS A 223 26.66 -12.77 3.61
C HIS A 223 26.05 -13.91 4.44
N LYS A 224 26.41 -15.16 4.16
CA LYS A 224 26.01 -16.33 4.97
C LYS A 224 26.50 -16.26 6.42
N LYS A 225 27.61 -15.56 6.69
CA LYS A 225 28.10 -15.29 8.05
C LYS A 225 27.43 -14.08 8.72
N THR A 226 26.86 -13.18 7.92
CA THR A 226 26.32 -11.90 8.40
C THR A 226 24.81 -11.96 8.63
N TYR A 227 24.08 -12.60 7.71
CA TYR A 227 22.62 -12.66 7.70
C TYR A 227 22.13 -14.06 8.04
N SER A 228 20.96 -14.13 8.66
CA SER A 228 20.25 -15.38 8.94
C SER A 228 19.73 -15.98 7.63
N ASN A 229 20.18 -17.19 7.31
CA ASN A 229 19.76 -17.96 6.13
C ASN A 229 19.79 -17.17 4.82
N PHE A 230 20.93 -16.54 4.51
CA PHE A 230 21.10 -15.88 3.23
C PHE A 230 21.07 -16.89 2.07
N TYR A 231 20.21 -16.64 1.08
CA TYR A 231 20.17 -17.39 -0.18
C TYR A 231 20.26 -16.45 -1.38
N LEU A 232 21.23 -16.72 -2.27
CA LEU A 232 21.36 -16.01 -3.53
C LEU A 232 20.19 -16.37 -4.46
N LEU A 233 19.44 -15.38 -4.92
CA LEU A 233 18.29 -15.60 -5.81
C LEU A 233 18.64 -15.39 -7.27
N ASN A 234 19.42 -14.34 -7.56
CA ASN A 234 19.85 -14.01 -8.91
C ASN A 234 21.11 -13.13 -8.92
N ALA A 235 21.81 -13.15 -10.05
CA ALA A 235 22.90 -12.23 -10.35
C ALA A 235 22.90 -11.85 -11.83
N PHE A 236 23.32 -10.62 -12.11
CA PHE A 236 23.35 -10.02 -13.44
C PHE A 236 24.76 -9.54 -13.75
N ARG A 237 25.27 -9.92 -14.91
CA ARG A 237 26.54 -9.39 -15.41
C ARG A 237 26.33 -7.95 -15.87
N VAL A 238 27.27 -7.08 -15.50
CA VAL A 238 27.20 -5.65 -15.81
C VAL A 238 28.59 -5.13 -16.14
N ASP A 239 28.69 -4.14 -17.03
CA ASP A 239 29.98 -3.53 -17.37
C ASP A 239 30.46 -2.53 -16.31
N ASN A 240 29.52 -1.74 -15.76
CA ASN A 240 29.80 -0.77 -14.71
C ASN A 240 28.90 -0.99 -13.49
N LYS A 241 29.37 -1.85 -12.58
CA LYS A 241 28.60 -2.25 -11.39
C LYS A 241 28.26 -1.08 -10.45
N VAL A 242 29.13 -0.07 -10.35
CA VAL A 242 28.96 1.08 -9.43
C VAL A 242 27.82 1.96 -9.92
N LEU A 243 27.79 2.19 -11.23
CA LEU A 243 26.76 2.99 -11.89
C LEU A 243 25.39 2.31 -11.79
N VAL A 244 25.30 1.00 -12.06
CA VAL A 244 24.05 0.24 -11.91
C VAL A 244 23.57 0.22 -10.46
N GLU A 245 24.47 0.01 -9.49
CA GLU A 245 24.11 0.04 -8.07
C GLU A 245 23.54 1.41 -7.64
N ASN A 246 24.16 2.51 -8.09
CA ASN A 246 23.66 3.85 -7.82
C ASN A 246 22.28 4.09 -8.46
N SER A 247 22.09 3.66 -9.71
CA SER A 247 20.78 3.72 -10.37
C SER A 247 19.71 2.95 -9.59
N MET A 248 20.03 1.75 -9.07
CA MET A 248 19.11 1.01 -8.23
C MET A 248 18.76 1.75 -6.93
N LYS A 249 19.74 2.39 -6.29
CA LYS A 249 19.53 3.18 -5.05
C LYS A 249 18.62 4.39 -5.29
N HIS A 250 18.66 4.99 -6.48
CA HIS A 250 17.88 6.18 -6.85
C HIS A 250 16.62 5.88 -7.68
N HIS A 251 16.37 4.63 -8.05
CA HIS A 251 15.19 4.25 -8.84
C HIS A 251 13.89 4.59 -8.08
N SER A 252 12.92 5.17 -8.79
CA SER A 252 11.69 5.74 -8.21
C SER A 252 10.85 4.74 -7.40
N LEU A 253 10.85 3.46 -7.80
CA LEU A 253 10.16 2.38 -7.09
C LEU A 253 11.05 1.76 -5.99
N LEU A 254 12.31 1.45 -6.30
CA LEU A 254 13.18 0.70 -5.39
C LEU A 254 13.57 1.54 -4.17
N SER A 255 13.82 2.84 -4.37
CA SER A 255 14.16 3.79 -3.30
C SER A 255 13.11 3.82 -2.17
N LYS A 256 11.81 3.67 -2.49
CA LYS A 256 10.70 3.61 -1.52
C LYS A 256 10.65 2.30 -0.74
N LEU A 257 11.12 1.22 -1.35
CA LEU A 257 11.16 -0.12 -0.75
C LEU A 257 12.41 -0.35 0.10
N ARG A 258 13.34 0.61 0.14
CA ARG A 258 14.57 0.46 0.92
C ARG A 258 14.27 0.40 2.41
N ARG A 259 14.99 -0.49 3.10
CA ARG A 259 14.95 -0.66 4.56
C ARG A 259 16.35 -0.63 5.14
N THR A 260 16.41 -0.32 6.43
CA THR A 260 17.63 -0.41 7.22
C THR A 260 17.37 -1.32 8.41
N ILE A 261 18.22 -2.31 8.63
CA ILE A 261 18.19 -3.16 9.82
C ILE A 261 19.53 -3.09 10.54
N ARG A 262 19.52 -3.40 11.84
CA ARG A 262 20.74 -3.42 12.66
C ARG A 262 21.06 -4.87 13.07
N ILE A 263 22.20 -5.38 12.63
CA ILE A 263 22.70 -6.72 12.96
C ILE A 263 24.06 -6.54 13.65
N ASN A 264 24.27 -7.17 14.80
CA ASN A 264 25.52 -7.08 15.57
C ASN A 264 26.00 -5.63 15.77
N ASN A 265 25.07 -4.74 16.12
CA ASN A 265 25.26 -3.30 16.27
C ASN A 265 25.67 -2.52 15.00
N ILE A 266 25.79 -3.17 13.84
CA ILE A 266 26.09 -2.56 12.55
C ILE A 266 24.79 -2.34 11.77
N SER A 267 24.65 -1.16 11.15
CA SER A 267 23.46 -0.82 10.34
C SER A 267 23.68 -1.21 8.88
N HIS A 268 22.73 -1.95 8.31
CA HIS A 268 22.74 -2.38 6.91
C HIS A 268 21.60 -1.70 6.15
N ASN A 269 21.90 -1.01 5.05
CA ASN A 269 21.00 -0.10 4.32
C ASN A 269 20.76 -0.49 2.84
N GLU A 270 21.33 -1.61 2.41
CA GLU A 270 21.23 -2.18 1.07
C GLU A 270 20.17 -3.29 1.03
N LEU A 271 19.00 -3.01 1.62
CA LEU A 271 17.90 -3.95 1.78
C LEU A 271 16.62 -3.41 1.12
N LEU A 272 15.81 -4.31 0.57
CA LEU A 272 14.51 -4.00 -0.05
C LEU A 272 13.42 -4.85 0.60
N ALA A 273 12.31 -4.23 1.00
CA ALA A 273 11.09 -4.91 1.39
C ALA A 273 10.32 -5.35 0.15
N ILE A 274 9.99 -6.63 0.06
CA ILE A 274 9.40 -7.25 -1.14
C ILE A 274 7.98 -7.79 -0.96
N ASN A 275 7.32 -7.54 0.17
CA ASN A 275 5.97 -8.06 0.43
C ASN A 275 4.97 -7.80 -0.71
N ASN A 276 5.14 -6.69 -1.45
CA ASN A 276 4.26 -6.28 -2.55
C ASN A 276 4.90 -6.42 -3.95
N LEU A 277 6.09 -7.01 -4.08
CA LEU A 277 6.84 -7.12 -5.33
C LEU A 277 7.34 -8.55 -5.55
N SER A 278 6.84 -9.21 -6.60
CA SER A 278 7.35 -10.53 -7.02
C SER A 278 8.79 -10.45 -7.53
N PHE A 279 9.58 -11.50 -7.32
CA PHE A 279 10.97 -11.58 -7.80
C PHE A 279 11.10 -11.39 -9.32
N GLU A 280 10.15 -11.87 -10.13
CA GLU A 280 10.16 -11.70 -11.59
C GLU A 280 10.06 -10.22 -12.01
N LYS A 281 9.22 -9.44 -11.31
CA LYS A 281 9.12 -8.00 -11.53
C LYS A 281 10.41 -7.29 -11.13
N LEU A 282 11.06 -7.74 -10.04
CA LEU A 282 12.36 -7.20 -9.64
C LEU A 282 13.43 -7.50 -10.70
N ASP A 283 13.43 -8.70 -11.27
CA ASP A 283 14.34 -9.05 -12.38
C ASP A 283 14.13 -8.15 -13.60
N ILE A 284 12.88 -7.88 -13.97
CA ILE A 284 12.55 -6.96 -15.08
C ILE A 284 13.09 -5.56 -14.78
N ILE A 285 12.82 -5.02 -13.59
CA ILE A 285 13.30 -3.69 -13.19
C ILE A 285 14.83 -3.62 -13.25
N ILE A 286 15.53 -4.63 -12.76
CA ILE A 286 17.00 -4.65 -12.77
C ILE A 286 17.53 -4.73 -14.21
N LYS A 287 16.93 -5.57 -15.07
CA LYS A 287 17.30 -5.65 -16.48
C LYS A 287 17.04 -4.34 -17.22
N ASP A 288 15.94 -3.66 -16.95
CA ASP A 288 15.62 -2.34 -17.53
C ASP A 288 16.66 -1.29 -17.09
N ILE A 289 17.07 -1.30 -15.83
CA ILE A 289 18.14 -0.41 -15.34
C ILE A 289 19.46 -0.73 -16.05
N ILE A 290 19.82 -2.00 -16.22
CA ILE A 290 21.06 -2.40 -16.88
C ILE A 290 21.05 -1.99 -18.35
N THR A 291 19.99 -2.33 -19.10
CA THR A 291 19.87 -2.03 -20.53
C THR A 291 19.87 -0.54 -20.83
N ASN A 292 19.27 0.30 -19.97
CA ASN A 292 19.34 1.76 -20.11
C ASN A 292 20.75 2.33 -19.87
N MET A 293 21.59 1.61 -19.13
CA MET A 293 22.93 2.03 -18.75
C MET A 293 24.05 1.43 -19.61
N GLU A 294 23.75 0.37 -20.37
CA GLU A 294 24.69 -0.24 -21.30
C GLU A 294 24.97 0.68 -22.49
N TYR A 295 26.26 0.80 -22.85
CA TYR A 295 26.67 1.52 -24.05
C TYR A 295 26.39 0.65 -25.28
N ASN A 296 25.16 0.71 -25.77
CA ASN A 296 24.76 0.08 -27.02
C ASN A 296 24.46 1.13 -28.11
N PRO A 297 24.51 0.75 -29.41
CA PRO A 297 24.29 1.68 -30.51
C PRO A 297 22.92 2.38 -30.46
N GLU A 298 21.89 1.71 -29.91
CA GLU A 298 20.56 2.30 -29.77
C GLU A 298 20.49 3.38 -28.70
N ASN A 299 21.13 3.18 -27.55
CA ASN A 299 21.24 4.14 -26.46
C ASN A 299 22.10 5.32 -26.90
N TYR A 300 23.16 5.07 -27.67
CA TYR A 300 23.93 6.15 -28.29
C TYR A 300 23.07 6.98 -29.24
N LYS A 301 22.24 6.34 -30.08
CA LYS A 301 21.31 7.05 -30.98
C LYS A 301 20.27 7.86 -30.19
N LYS A 302 19.69 7.29 -29.13
CA LYS A 302 18.76 7.99 -28.21
C LYS A 302 19.45 9.20 -27.56
N LEU A 303 20.66 9.01 -27.04
CA LEU A 303 21.45 10.09 -26.44
C LEU A 303 21.76 11.20 -27.45
N LEU A 304 22.09 10.84 -28.69
CA LEU A 304 22.34 11.82 -29.75
C LEU A 304 21.07 12.62 -30.06
N THR A 305 19.90 11.97 -30.15
CA THR A 305 18.63 12.67 -30.35
C THR A 305 18.27 13.60 -29.19
N GLU A 306 18.52 13.19 -27.94
CA GLU A 306 18.32 14.05 -26.77
C GLU A 306 19.29 15.24 -26.79
N TYR A 307 20.55 15.02 -27.15
CA TYR A 307 21.55 16.08 -27.27
C TYR A 307 21.17 17.10 -28.35
N GLU A 308 20.69 16.65 -29.51
CA GLU A 308 20.19 17.51 -30.58
C GLU A 308 18.99 18.34 -30.13
N ALA A 309 18.02 17.71 -29.44
CA ALA A 309 16.86 18.41 -28.89
C ALA A 309 17.28 19.46 -27.86
N LEU A 310 18.19 19.11 -26.95
CA LEU A 310 18.69 20.01 -25.91
C LEU A 310 19.49 21.17 -26.52
N SER A 311 20.30 20.91 -27.54
CA SER A 311 21.04 21.92 -28.29
C SER A 311 20.08 22.90 -28.98
N LYS A 312 18.98 22.39 -29.57
CA LYS A 312 17.94 23.23 -30.16
C LYS A 312 17.23 24.10 -29.11
N THR A 313 16.95 23.57 -27.92
CA THR A 313 16.39 24.39 -26.84
C THR A 313 17.37 25.44 -26.34
N ASN A 314 18.65 25.12 -26.20
CA ASN A 314 19.67 26.06 -25.76
C ASN A 314 19.88 27.19 -26.78
N THR A 315 19.87 26.87 -28.08
CA THR A 315 19.96 27.89 -29.14
C THR A 315 18.75 28.82 -29.14
N ASN A 316 17.54 28.29 -28.94
CA ASN A 316 16.33 29.12 -28.78
C ASN A 316 16.44 30.06 -27.57
N LEU A 317 16.87 29.55 -26.40
CA LEU A 317 17.08 30.36 -25.20
C LEU A 317 18.14 31.45 -25.41
N LEU A 318 19.25 31.13 -26.09
CA LEU A 318 20.28 32.11 -26.42
C LEU A 318 19.75 33.22 -27.35
N ASN A 319 18.90 32.86 -28.32
CA ASN A 319 18.24 33.83 -29.19
C ASN A 319 17.27 34.74 -28.42
N GLU A 320 16.50 34.19 -27.48
CA GLU A 320 15.64 34.97 -26.59
C GLU A 320 16.47 35.95 -25.73
N ILE A 321 17.58 35.48 -25.16
CA ILE A 321 18.51 36.33 -24.40
C ILE A 321 19.08 37.45 -25.29
N ALA A 322 19.49 37.14 -26.53
CA ALA A 322 20.00 38.12 -27.47
C ALA A 322 18.94 39.19 -27.81
N ASN A 323 17.70 38.77 -28.06
CA ASN A 323 16.58 39.69 -28.31
C ASN A 323 16.33 40.61 -27.11
N MET A 324 16.26 40.04 -25.90
CA MET A 324 16.12 40.85 -24.67
C MET A 324 17.27 41.85 -24.51
N LYS A 325 18.51 41.44 -24.80
CA LYS A 325 19.68 42.33 -24.73
C LYS A 325 19.61 43.47 -25.74
N ASN A 326 19.13 43.22 -26.96
CA ASN A 326 18.91 44.24 -27.98
C ASN A 326 17.86 45.27 -27.56
N HIS A 327 16.85 44.88 -26.76
CA HIS A 327 15.88 45.81 -26.19
C HIS A 327 16.44 46.61 -25.00
N ILE A 328 17.40 46.07 -24.27
CA ILE A 328 18.00 46.73 -23.09
C ILE A 328 19.08 47.74 -23.49
N GLN A 329 19.91 47.44 -24.50
CA GLN A 329 21.02 48.30 -24.91
C GLN A 329 20.64 49.75 -25.24
N PRO A 330 19.56 50.04 -25.98
CA PRO A 330 19.13 51.40 -26.25
C PRO A 330 18.84 52.18 -24.96
N ASN A 331 18.13 51.55 -24.02
CA ASN A 331 17.81 52.15 -22.73
C ASN A 331 19.07 52.44 -21.91
N GLU A 332 20.07 51.55 -21.94
CA GLU A 332 21.36 51.81 -21.29
C GLU A 332 22.11 52.99 -21.91
N THR A 333 22.08 53.13 -23.24
CA THR A 333 22.70 54.27 -23.92
C THR A 333 21.99 55.59 -23.60
N GLU A 334 20.65 55.56 -23.55
CA GLU A 334 19.84 56.72 -23.20
C GLU A 334 20.09 57.17 -21.75
N ILE A 335 20.16 56.22 -20.79
CA ILE A 335 20.51 56.52 -19.40
C ILE A 335 21.90 57.16 -19.30
N LYS A 336 22.88 56.67 -20.07
CA LYS A 336 24.23 57.28 -20.08
C LYS A 336 24.20 58.71 -20.63
N GLN A 337 23.45 58.97 -21.69
CA GLN A 337 23.31 60.31 -22.27
C GLN A 337 22.64 61.28 -21.29
N LEU A 338 21.54 60.85 -20.66
CA LEU A 338 20.84 61.62 -19.62
C LEU A 338 21.77 61.96 -18.44
N ASN A 339 22.61 61.01 -18.00
CA ASN A 339 23.57 61.26 -16.92
C ASN A 339 24.65 62.29 -17.29
N ILE A 340 25.15 62.26 -18.53
CA ILE A 340 26.11 63.28 -19.01
C ILE A 340 25.44 64.66 -19.04
N GLN A 341 24.21 64.75 -19.51
CA GLN A 341 23.47 66.01 -19.56
C GLN A 341 23.23 66.59 -18.16
N LEU A 342 22.86 65.73 -17.19
CA LEU A 342 22.72 66.13 -15.79
C LEU A 342 24.04 66.65 -15.20
N LEU A 343 25.17 66.04 -15.54
CA LEU A 343 26.49 66.49 -15.10
C LEU A 343 26.82 67.89 -15.63
N LEU A 344 26.64 68.12 -16.93
CA LEU A 344 26.87 69.43 -17.56
C LEU A 344 26.00 70.53 -16.95
N LEU A 345 24.70 70.25 -16.76
CA LEU A 345 23.77 71.15 -16.06
C LEU A 345 24.21 71.44 -14.63
N SER A 346 24.77 70.45 -13.92
CA SER A 346 25.25 70.64 -12.55
C SER A 346 26.47 71.56 -12.49
N GLU A 347 27.40 71.44 -13.45
CA GLU A 347 28.58 72.30 -13.56
C GLU A 347 28.18 73.74 -13.92
N GLU A 348 27.24 73.91 -14.85
CA GLU A 348 26.71 75.21 -15.22
C GLU A 348 26.02 75.91 -14.03
N ASN A 349 25.19 75.18 -13.28
CA ASN A 349 24.57 75.70 -12.07
C ASN A 349 25.61 76.10 -10.99
N GLN A 350 26.72 75.36 -10.87
CA GLN A 350 27.81 75.75 -9.97
C GLN A 350 28.50 77.04 -10.44
N LYS A 351 28.73 77.21 -11.75
CA LYS A 351 29.30 78.45 -12.32
C LYS A 351 28.38 79.63 -12.05
N LEU A 352 27.09 79.51 -12.36
CA LEU A 352 26.08 80.54 -12.08
C LEU A 352 26.00 80.87 -10.59
N LYS A 353 26.10 79.87 -9.71
CA LYS A 353 26.13 80.10 -8.25
C LYS A 353 27.36 80.91 -7.84
N ASN A 354 28.53 80.59 -8.39
CA ASN A 354 29.77 81.32 -8.11
C ASN A 354 29.73 82.76 -8.67
N GLU A 355 29.12 82.95 -9.84
CA GLU A 355 28.91 84.26 -10.44
C GLU A 355 27.92 85.10 -9.64
N ASN A 356 26.79 84.52 -9.21
CA ASN A 356 25.86 85.16 -8.29
C ASN A 356 26.54 85.58 -6.97
N ILE A 357 27.46 84.75 -6.44
CA ILE A 357 28.27 85.11 -5.25
C ILE A 357 29.20 86.30 -5.54
N LYS A 358 29.81 86.37 -6.74
CA LYS A 358 30.67 87.51 -7.14
C LYS A 358 29.85 88.79 -7.29
N LEU A 359 28.70 88.74 -7.96
CA LEU A 359 27.77 89.87 -8.11
C LEU A 359 27.28 90.36 -6.74
N LEU A 360 26.90 89.46 -5.84
CA LEU A 360 26.53 89.81 -4.45
C LEU A 360 27.66 90.53 -3.70
N LYS A 361 28.92 90.16 -3.93
CA LYS A 361 30.09 90.85 -3.36
C LYS A 361 30.32 92.23 -3.99
N GLN A 362 30.10 92.38 -5.30
CA GLN A 362 30.16 93.67 -5.99
C GLN A 362 29.04 94.61 -5.53
N CYS A 363 27.81 94.12 -5.37
CA CYS A 363 26.71 94.90 -4.80
C CYS A 363 26.98 95.37 -3.36
N LYS A 364 27.70 94.57 -2.55
CA LYS A 364 28.15 95.00 -1.21
C LYS A 364 29.22 96.11 -1.26
N ASN A 365 30.03 96.17 -2.31
CA ASN A 365 31.04 97.23 -2.49
C ASN A 365 30.47 98.51 -3.13
N ILE A 366 29.20 98.51 -3.58
CA ILE A 366 28.50 99.70 -4.08
C ILE A 366 27.78 100.47 -2.94
N GLN A 367 27.83 99.99 -1.69
CA GLN A 367 27.45 100.78 -0.53
C GLN A 367 28.64 101.60 -0.03
N GLY A 368 28.95 102.63 -0.80
CA GLY A 368 29.98 103.62 -0.52
C GLY A 368 29.72 104.97 -1.18
N THR A 369 28.48 105.34 -1.49
CA THR A 369 28.00 106.71 -1.74
C THR A 369 26.46 106.69 -1.74
N ASN A 370 25.86 107.59 -0.95
CA ASN A 370 24.42 107.84 -0.86
C ASN A 370 23.74 107.99 -2.23
N ILE A 371 22.55 107.40 -2.41
CA ILE A 371 21.30 108.05 -2.85
C ILE A 371 20.15 107.00 -2.87
N ASP A 372 19.04 107.40 -2.22
CA ASP A 372 17.64 106.92 -2.27
C ASP A 372 17.21 105.54 -1.71
N ASP A 373 17.12 105.53 -0.37
CA ASP A 373 16.33 104.65 0.49
C ASP A 373 14.81 104.76 0.27
N ASN A 374 14.23 104.18 -0.79
CA ASN A 374 12.75 104.12 -0.85
C ASN A 374 12.06 102.87 -1.40
N ASN A 375 12.75 101.78 -1.75
CA ASN A 375 12.06 100.56 -2.22
C ASN A 375 12.35 99.25 -1.45
N VAL A 376 13.26 99.25 -0.49
CA VAL A 376 13.50 98.09 0.40
C VAL A 376 12.84 98.26 1.79
N LEU A 377 12.42 99.47 2.16
CA LEU A 377 11.73 99.75 3.42
C LEU A 377 10.27 99.24 3.46
N ASN A 378 9.69 98.85 2.32
CA ASN A 378 8.29 98.41 2.25
C ASN A 378 8.07 96.90 2.54
N SER A 379 9.12 96.07 2.57
CA SER A 379 9.00 94.64 2.97
C SER A 379 9.27 94.38 4.45
N LEU A 380 9.66 95.42 5.23
CA LEU A 380 9.90 95.35 6.68
C LEU A 380 8.96 96.25 7.51
N LYS A 381 8.04 96.99 6.87
CA LYS A 381 6.98 97.72 7.58
C LYS A 381 5.98 96.73 8.20
N ARG A 382 5.70 96.90 9.49
CA ARG A 382 4.62 96.18 10.19
C ARG A 382 3.30 96.56 9.52
N ILE A 383 2.59 95.58 8.96
CA ILE A 383 1.28 95.80 8.34
C ILE A 383 0.31 96.28 9.43
N THR A 384 -0.12 97.54 9.35
CA THR A 384 -1.06 98.18 10.29
C THR A 384 -2.44 98.29 9.65
N LYS A 385 -3.48 98.33 10.50
CA LYS A 385 -4.87 98.49 10.06
C LYS A 385 -5.09 99.95 9.64
N SER A 386 -5.78 100.17 8.53
CA SER A 386 -6.16 101.50 8.07
C SER A 386 -7.32 102.06 8.90
N SER A 387 -7.59 103.36 8.78
CA SER A 387 -8.59 104.09 9.57
C SER A 387 -10.04 103.61 9.35
N ASP A 388 -10.29 102.91 8.24
CA ASP A 388 -11.56 102.24 7.91
C ASP A 388 -11.71 100.87 8.58
N GLY A 389 -10.71 100.42 9.33
CA GLY A 389 -10.72 99.14 10.00
C GLY A 389 -10.41 97.94 9.11
N LEU A 390 -9.83 98.13 7.91
CA LEU A 390 -9.37 97.05 7.03
C LEU A 390 -7.84 97.12 6.79
N TYR A 391 -7.28 96.07 6.17
CA TYR A 391 -5.87 95.97 5.81
C TYR A 391 -5.71 96.02 4.28
N HIS A 392 -5.07 97.07 3.77
CA HIS A 392 -4.85 97.27 2.33
C HIS A 392 -3.42 96.85 1.96
N ILE A 393 -3.29 95.80 1.15
CA ILE A 393 -1.98 95.22 0.80
C ILE A 393 -1.94 94.99 -0.72
N GLY A 394 -1.13 95.80 -1.41
CA GLY A 394 -1.17 95.89 -2.86
C GLY A 394 -2.50 96.48 -3.34
N GLN A 395 -3.18 95.80 -4.26
CA GLN A 395 -4.50 96.21 -4.78
C GLN A 395 -5.68 95.48 -4.08
N SER A 396 -5.40 94.70 -3.03
CA SER A 396 -6.39 93.87 -2.35
C SER A 396 -6.62 94.33 -0.92
N THR A 397 -7.87 94.19 -0.45
CA THR A 397 -8.33 94.65 0.87
C THR A 397 -8.73 93.45 1.72
N TYR A 398 -8.22 93.35 2.94
CA TYR A 398 -8.43 92.21 3.84
C TYR A 398 -9.00 92.66 5.19
N ILE A 399 -9.85 91.84 5.82
CA ILE A 399 -10.39 92.13 7.15
C ILE A 399 -9.35 91.86 8.25
N HIS A 400 -8.51 90.83 8.04
CA HIS A 400 -7.48 90.42 8.99
C HIS A 400 -6.09 90.35 8.33
N CYS A 401 -5.04 90.76 9.04
CA CYS A 401 -3.68 90.57 8.55
C CYS A 401 -3.23 89.10 8.64
N TYR A 402 -3.72 88.36 9.65
CA TYR A 402 -3.41 86.95 9.88
C TYR A 402 -4.69 86.13 10.05
N GLY A 403 -4.76 84.96 9.43
CA GLY A 403 -5.93 84.08 9.53
C GLY A 403 -5.64 82.60 9.29
N SER A 404 -6.70 81.78 9.31
CA SER A 404 -6.62 80.37 8.91
C SER A 404 -6.36 80.24 7.40
N ARG A 405 -5.95 79.05 6.93
CA ARG A 405 -5.74 78.81 5.48
C ARG A 405 -7.00 79.07 4.67
N GLU A 406 -8.17 78.82 5.24
CA GLU A 406 -9.46 79.06 4.59
C GLU A 406 -9.79 80.55 4.48
N GLN A 407 -9.52 81.31 5.55
CA GLN A 407 -9.68 82.77 5.52
C GLN A 407 -8.71 83.42 4.52
N VAL A 408 -7.50 82.88 4.39
CA VAL A 408 -6.53 83.36 3.38
C VAL A 408 -6.94 82.97 1.96
N TRP A 409 -7.50 81.77 1.77
CA TRP A 409 -7.99 81.32 0.47
C TRP A 409 -9.18 82.15 -0.03
N ASN A 410 -10.03 82.61 0.88
CA ASN A 410 -11.22 83.40 0.57
C ASN A 410 -10.97 84.93 0.61
N ASP A 411 -9.72 85.37 0.61
CA ASP A 411 -9.31 86.79 0.65
C ASP A 411 -9.84 87.58 1.88
N ILE A 412 -10.20 86.88 2.96
CA ILE A 412 -10.60 87.50 4.23
C ILE A 412 -9.35 87.92 5.03
N ALA A 413 -8.28 87.11 4.95
CA ALA A 413 -7.01 87.37 5.60
C ALA A 413 -5.85 87.39 4.61
N TYR A 414 -4.85 88.23 4.83
CA TYR A 414 -3.72 88.35 3.90
C TYR A 414 -2.81 87.11 3.90
N LYS A 415 -2.41 86.65 5.09
CA LYS A 415 -1.52 85.49 5.24
C LYS A 415 -1.85 84.68 6.48
N THR A 416 -1.35 83.45 6.52
CA THR A 416 -1.45 82.61 7.72
C THR A 416 -0.41 83.04 8.77
N ALA A 417 -0.58 82.58 10.01
CA ALA A 417 0.43 82.77 11.06
C ALA A 417 1.83 82.24 10.65
N GLY A 418 1.87 81.18 9.83
CA GLY A 418 3.10 80.63 9.25
C GLY A 418 3.60 81.33 7.98
N GLY A 419 3.04 82.49 7.63
CA GLY A 419 3.51 83.33 6.52
C GLY A 419 2.98 82.97 5.13
N LEU A 420 2.17 81.91 4.98
CA LEU A 420 1.63 81.49 3.68
C LEU A 420 0.55 82.45 3.19
N THR A 421 0.66 82.91 1.94
CA THR A 421 -0.36 83.69 1.23
C THR A 421 -1.26 82.78 0.38
N LYS A 422 -2.32 83.32 -0.22
CA LYS A 422 -3.23 82.55 -1.08
C LYS A 422 -2.52 81.82 -2.22
N MET A 423 -1.50 82.43 -2.81
CA MET A 423 -0.71 81.84 -3.91
C MET A 423 0.11 80.61 -3.47
N ASP A 424 0.39 80.50 -2.17
CA ASP A 424 1.13 79.39 -1.57
C ASP A 424 0.21 78.22 -1.18
N LEU A 425 -1.10 78.38 -1.35
CA LEU A 425 -2.12 77.40 -1.01
C LEU A 425 -2.70 76.74 -2.27
N ILE A 426 -3.23 75.53 -2.11
CA ILE A 426 -3.92 74.79 -3.14
C ILE A 426 -4.97 73.87 -2.50
N VAL A 427 -6.08 73.63 -3.18
CA VAL A 427 -7.09 72.66 -2.74
C VAL A 427 -6.69 71.28 -3.26
N ASN A 428 -6.56 70.30 -2.36
CA ASN A 428 -6.26 68.93 -2.74
C ASN A 428 -7.52 68.20 -3.29
N LYS A 429 -7.35 66.96 -3.77
CA LYS A 429 -8.47 66.15 -4.31
C LYS A 429 -9.61 65.89 -3.30
N SER A 430 -9.35 65.99 -1.99
CA SER A 430 -10.35 65.81 -0.94
C SER A 430 -11.03 67.13 -0.52
N GLY A 431 -10.85 68.22 -1.28
CA GLY A 431 -11.47 69.52 -1.02
C GLY A 431 -10.81 70.34 0.11
N LYS A 432 -9.66 69.91 0.65
CA LYS A 432 -8.97 70.59 1.75
C LYS A 432 -7.89 71.56 1.24
N ILE A 433 -7.86 72.77 1.80
CA ILE A 433 -6.83 73.78 1.49
C ILE A 433 -5.52 73.42 2.21
N VAL A 434 -4.49 73.12 1.43
CA VAL A 434 -3.14 72.72 1.89
C VAL A 434 -2.08 73.63 1.28
N SER A 435 -0.85 73.60 1.80
CA SER A 435 0.25 74.33 1.16
C SER A 435 0.69 73.63 -0.12
N LYS A 436 1.01 74.41 -1.15
CA LYS A 436 1.46 73.93 -2.46
C LYS A 436 2.73 73.07 -2.35
N LYS A 437 3.66 73.46 -1.47
CA LYS A 437 4.88 72.69 -1.18
C LYS A 437 4.58 71.28 -0.64
N LYS A 438 3.62 71.15 0.29
CA LYS A 438 3.22 69.86 0.87
C LYS A 438 2.53 68.97 -0.16
N PHE A 439 1.65 69.55 -0.98
CA PHE A 439 0.95 68.83 -2.04
C PHE A 439 1.93 68.21 -3.06
N ILE A 440 2.97 68.95 -3.46
CA ILE A 440 4.00 68.44 -4.38
C ILE A 440 4.77 67.27 -3.75
N SER A 441 5.19 67.38 -2.48
CA SER A 441 5.93 66.32 -1.80
C SER A 441 5.14 65.02 -1.60
N GLU A 442 3.83 65.10 -1.37
CA GLU A 442 2.99 63.91 -1.24
C GLU A 442 2.81 63.18 -2.58
N LYS A 443 2.78 63.93 -3.70
CA LYS A 443 2.63 63.34 -5.04
C LYS A 443 3.88 62.59 -5.49
N THR A 444 5.08 63.07 -5.15
CA THR A 444 6.34 62.37 -5.42
C THR A 444 6.48 61.09 -4.61
N ASN A 445 6.17 61.11 -3.31
CA ASN A 445 6.26 59.90 -2.47
C ASN A 445 5.27 58.79 -2.87
N ASN A 446 4.04 59.15 -3.27
CA ASN A 446 3.07 58.17 -3.75
C ASN A 446 3.49 57.51 -5.08
N HIS A 447 4.23 58.21 -5.93
CA HIS A 447 4.74 57.64 -7.18
C HIS A 447 5.83 56.59 -6.95
N LEU A 448 6.67 56.77 -5.93
CA LEU A 448 7.69 55.82 -5.49
C LEU A 448 7.08 54.55 -4.89
N ASN A 449 6.05 54.67 -4.06
CA ASN A 449 5.40 53.52 -3.44
C ASN A 449 4.64 52.63 -4.44
N LYS A 450 4.05 53.24 -5.49
CA LYS A 450 3.39 52.49 -6.57
C LYS A 450 4.38 51.66 -7.41
N PHE A 451 5.62 52.15 -7.56
CA PHE A 451 6.70 51.44 -8.26
C PHE A 451 7.23 50.22 -7.47
N ASN A 452 7.17 50.28 -6.14
CA ASN A 452 7.63 49.19 -5.27
C ASN A 452 6.59 48.07 -5.08
N GLN A 453 5.30 48.34 -5.29
CA GLN A 453 4.25 47.32 -5.20
C GLN A 453 4.08 46.48 -6.48
N SER A 454 4.54 46.96 -7.64
CA SER A 454 4.53 46.20 -8.91
C SER A 454 5.72 45.23 -9.07
N ARG A 455 6.58 45.11 -8.06
CA ARG A 455 7.77 44.23 -8.05
C ARG A 455 7.69 43.10 -7.00
N LYS A 456 6.51 42.83 -6.45
CA LYS A 456 6.26 41.69 -5.55
C LYS A 456 5.33 40.68 -6.19
#